data_AF-A0A6N8HMA5-F1
#
_entry.id   AF-A0A6N8HMA5-F1
#
_cell.length_a   1.000
_cell.length_b   1.000
_cell.length_c   1.000
_cell.angle_alpha   90.00
_cell.angle_beta   90.00
_cell.angle_gamma   90.00
#
_symmetry.space_group_name_H-M   'P 1'
#
loop_
_entity.id
_entity.type
_entity.pdbx_description
1 polymer ?
#
loop_
_entity_poly.entity_id
_entity_poly.type
_entity_poly.pdbx_seq_one_letter_code
_entity_poly.pdbx_strand_id
1 'polypeptide(L)' 'MIHGIDQLLADELKVPVLLAEEPMNCVAKGTGIMLENIDKIERKSIV' A
#
# COMPACT_ATOMS: atom_id res chain seq x y z
N MET A 1 9.15 6.64 -11.96
CA MET A 1 8.76 7.20 -10.65
C MET A 1 8.78 8.72 -10.76
N ILE A 2 7.99 9.42 -9.95
CA ILE A 2 8.02 10.89 -9.89
C ILE A 2 9.07 11.27 -8.84
N HIS A 3 10.17 11.86 -9.27
CA HIS A 3 11.26 12.24 -8.38
C HIS A 3 10.86 13.43 -7.49
N GLY A 4 11.15 13.34 -6.18
CA GLY A 4 10.95 14.43 -5.23
C GLY A 4 9.52 14.62 -4.72
N ILE A 5 8.57 13.77 -5.14
CA ILE A 5 7.18 13.85 -4.66
C ILE A 5 7.06 13.49 -3.17
N ASP A 6 7.87 12.54 -2.71
CA ASP A 6 8.01 12.13 -1.32
C ASP A 6 8.52 13.29 -0.45
N GLN A 7 9.55 14.01 -0.92
CA GLN A 7 10.08 15.18 -0.22
C GLN A 7 9.05 16.32 -0.14
N LEU A 8 8.37 16.62 -1.26
CA LEU A 8 7.33 17.65 -1.29
C LEU A 8 6.20 17.33 -0.30
N LEU A 9 5.74 16.09 -0.28
CA LEU A 9 4.68 15.66 0.63
C LEU A 9 5.13 15.69 2.10
N ALA A 10 6.38 15.30 2.38
CA ALA A 10 6.94 15.41 3.73
C ALA A 10 7.00 16.86 4.21
N ASP A 11 7.43 17.76 3.32
CA ASP A 11 7.53 19.19 3.60
C ASP A 11 6.16 19.83 3.85
N GLU A 12 5.13 19.46 3.08
CA GLU A 12 3.80 20.05 3.23
C GLU A 12 3.03 19.46 4.43
N LEU A 13 3.04 18.13 4.57
CA LEU A 13 2.23 17.43 5.57
C LEU A 13 2.89 17.39 6.95
N LYS A 14 4.17 17.77 7.07
CA LYS A 14 4.95 17.76 8.31
C LYS A 14 4.98 16.40 9.01
N VAL A 15 4.91 15.32 8.23
CA VAL A 15 4.99 13.92 8.69
C VAL A 15 5.98 13.13 7.84
N PRO A 16 6.55 12.04 8.34
CA PRO A 16 7.43 11.18 7.54
C PRO A 16 6.70 10.58 6.34
N VAL A 17 7.31 10.70 5.16
CA VAL A 17 6.84 10.05 3.93
C VAL A 17 7.91 9.05 3.49
N LEU A 18 7.51 7.80 3.28
CA LEU A 18 8.41 6.69 2.99
C LEU A 18 8.03 6.08 1.64
N LEU A 19 9.02 5.84 0.78
CA LEU A 19 8.84 5.06 -0.43
C LEU A 19 8.81 3.58 -0.08
N ALA A 20 7.82 2.86 -0.62
CA ALA A 20 7.80 1.41 -0.56
C ALA A 20 9.00 0.84 -1.33
N GLU A 21 9.51 -0.33 -0.92
CA GLU A 21 10.66 -0.99 -1.58
C GLU A 21 10.34 -1.33 -3.05
N GLU A 22 9.11 -1.76 -3.34
CA GLU A 22 8.64 -2.10 -4.69
C GLU A 22 7.30 -1.42 -5.02
N PRO A 23 7.28 -0.10 -5.26
CA PRO A 23 6.04 0.68 -5.33
C PRO A 23 5.14 0.30 -6.51
N MET A 24 5.72 -0.25 -7.59
CA MET A 24 4.96 -0.73 -8.75
C MET A 24 4.27 -2.08 -8.50
N ASN A 25 4.76 -2.87 -7.53
CA ASN A 25 4.28 -4.23 -7.27
C ASN A 25 3.36 -4.33 -6.05
N CYS A 26 3.23 -3.26 -5.24
CA CYS A 26 2.47 -3.28 -3.98
C CYS A 26 1.07 -3.89 -4.14
N VAL A 27 0.33 -3.52 -5.18
CA VAL A 27 -1.06 -3.97 -5.40
C VAL A 27 -1.09 -5.45 -5.79
N ALA A 28 -0.27 -5.85 -6.77
CA ALA A 28 -0.24 -7.24 -7.23
C ALA A 28 0.22 -8.18 -6.10
N LYS A 29 1.28 -7.83 -5.37
CA LYS A 29 1.77 -8.62 -4.23
C LYS A 29 0.76 -8.69 -3.10
N GLY A 30 0.17 -7.57 -2.71
CA GLY A 30 -0.88 -7.53 -1.68
C GLY A 30 -2.09 -8.40 -2.06
N THR A 31 -2.48 -8.37 -3.33
CA THR A 31 -3.56 -9.22 -3.86
C THR A 31 -3.18 -10.70 -3.84
N GLY A 32 -1.96 -11.04 -4.26
CA GLY A 32 -1.45 -12.42 -4.18
C GLY A 32 -1.49 -12.96 -2.75
N ILE A 33 -0.98 -12.20 -1.78
CA ILE A 33 -1.02 -12.56 -0.35
C ILE A 33 -2.47 -12.75 0.13
N MET A 34 -3.40 -11.89 -0.30
CA MET A 34 -4.82 -12.02 0.04
C MET A 34 -5.41 -13.31 -0.53
N LEU A 35 -5.16 -13.61 -1.81
CA LEU A 35 -5.66 -14.80 -2.49
C LEU A 35 -5.11 -16.08 -1.85
N GLU A 36 -3.83 -16.08 -1.45
CA GLU A 36 -3.20 -17.18 -0.70
C GLU A 36 -3.85 -17.44 0.67
N ASN A 37 -4.47 -16.40 1.26
CA ASN A 37 -5.12 -16.47 2.56
C ASN A 37 -6.64 -16.33 2.48
N ILE A 38 -7.24 -16.52 1.29
CA ILE A 38 -8.65 -16.21 1.04
C ILE A 38 -9.59 -17.01 1.95
N ASP A 39 -9.22 -18.23 2.30
CA ASP A 39 -10.00 -19.11 3.19
C ASP A 39 -10.02 -18.61 4.65
N LYS A 40 -9.07 -17.75 5.03
CA LYS A 40 -9.00 -17.14 6.38
C LYS A 40 -9.79 -15.84 6.47
N ILE A 41 -10.35 -15.36 5.36
CA ILE A 41 -11.14 -14.14 5.34
C ILE A 41 -12.54 -14.48 5.83
N GLU A 42 -12.86 -14.06 7.06
CA GLU A 42 -14.23 -14.11 7.55
C GLU A 42 -15.11 -13.25 6.63
N ARG A 43 -16.10 -13.89 5.98
CA ARG A 43 -17.15 -13.14 5.27
C ARG A 43 -17.97 -12.38 6.30
N LYS A 44 -17.57 -11.14 6.60
CA LYS A 44 -18.47 -10.18 7.21
C LYS A 44 -19.48 -9.76 6.17
N SER A 45 -20.72 -10.25 6.30
CA SER A 45 -21.86 -9.67 5.61
C SER A 45 -21.95 -8.20 6.04
N ILE A 46 -21.65 -7.29 5.13
CA ILE A 46 -21.91 -5.87 5.32
C ILE A 46 -23.44 -5.75 5.27
N VAL A 47 -24.03 -5.49 6.44
CA VAL A 47 -25.45 -5.15 6.61
C VAL A 47 -25.70 -3.76 6.02
#